data_AF-A0A2V9U6I3-F1
#
_entry.id   AF-A0A2V9U6I3-F1
#
_cell.length_a   1.000
_cell.length_b   1.000
_cell.length_c   1.000
_cell.angle_alpha   90.00
_cell.angle_beta   90.00
_cell.angle_gamma   90.00
#
_symmetry.space_group_name_H-M   'P 1'
#
loop_
_entity.id
_entity.type
_entity.pdbx_description
1 polymer ?
#
loop_
_entity_poly.entity_id
_entity_poly.type
_entity_poly.pdbx_seq_one_letter_code
_entity_poly.pdbx_strand_id
1 'polypeptide(L)'
;MLAAVAESAAVTTLVTSEGKTLTEIKLTVKNQAQPFLKVALPPDVSILSAEVAGERVKPVQGPDGNRVPLLRPGFRPTGPYEVSFVFMHAGAPFAKKGGSELTLPSMDLPISMLNWELFLPERYQVKDFGGDVISAGLLPETFREEMVEAGGGMGAGAGMGMASGVFDNLYGLDAEFPGQLGGVVLDPLGAVVSGARVSITNSANGITMSAITNPAGRWIVSNFPSGPGKLRVEANGFQNLEQSFNYDASRPAQYLSKLSLGGTAESVEVMAQAVNGPMNGRNDQQLAQLESNAKKQTANPSANVVNLQRRVAGVLPVAIDVPRTGTSFQFARALVLDEETKVTFSYKSR
;
A
#
# COMPACT_ATOMS: atom_id res chain seq x y z
N MET A 1 23.89 -16.04 5.52
CA MET A 1 22.93 -14.97 5.82
C MET A 1 22.93 -14.02 4.64
N LEU A 2 21.76 -13.63 4.13
CA LEU A 2 21.66 -12.61 3.08
C LEU A 2 22.10 -11.26 3.66
N ALA A 3 22.82 -10.46 2.87
CA ALA A 3 23.30 -9.16 3.32
C ALA A 3 22.15 -8.16 3.53
N ALA A 4 21.07 -8.31 2.76
CA ALA A 4 19.80 -7.62 2.92
C ALA A 4 18.65 -8.44 2.30
N VAL A 5 17.43 -8.12 2.72
CA VAL A 5 16.17 -8.66 2.20
C VAL A 5 15.11 -7.56 2.22
N ALA A 6 14.19 -7.56 1.27
CA ALA A 6 12.98 -6.78 1.34
C ALA A 6 11.84 -7.66 1.88
N GLU A 7 11.30 -7.30 3.03
CA GLU A 7 10.13 -7.99 3.61
C GLU A 7 8.88 -7.74 2.76
N SER A 8 8.77 -6.55 2.19
CA SER A 8 7.70 -6.20 1.26
C SER A 8 8.14 -5.18 0.22
N ALA A 9 7.48 -5.20 -0.94
CA ALA A 9 7.55 -4.19 -1.97
C ALA A 9 6.15 -3.69 -2.32
N ALA A 10 5.90 -2.40 -2.12
CA ALA A 10 4.72 -1.71 -2.63
C ALA A 10 5.11 -0.94 -3.89
N VAL A 11 4.51 -1.32 -5.02
CA VAL A 11 4.82 -0.77 -6.34
C VAL A 11 3.60 -0.05 -6.87
N THR A 12 3.79 1.18 -7.35
CA THR A 12 2.73 1.97 -8.00
C THR A 12 3.23 2.39 -9.37
N THR A 13 2.60 1.89 -10.42
CA THR A 13 2.86 2.29 -11.80
C THR A 13 1.68 3.07 -12.32
N LEU A 14 1.93 4.32 -12.71
CA LEU A 14 0.99 5.13 -13.45
C LEU A 14 1.36 5.09 -14.92
N VAL A 15 0.37 4.89 -15.80
CA VAL A 15 0.52 5.01 -17.25
C VAL A 15 -0.01 6.37 -17.68
N THR A 16 0.79 7.11 -18.43
CA THR A 16 0.43 8.43 -18.95
C THR A 16 -0.41 8.33 -20.22
N SER A 17 -1.02 9.44 -20.64
CA SER A 17 -1.76 9.52 -21.91
C SER A 17 -0.89 9.27 -23.15
N GLU A 18 0.43 9.45 -23.03
CA GLU A 18 1.42 9.22 -24.08
C GLU A 18 2.01 7.80 -24.06
N GLY A 19 1.55 6.93 -23.16
CA GLY A 19 2.07 5.56 -23.01
C GLY A 19 3.41 5.45 -22.26
N LYS A 20 3.95 6.57 -21.75
CA LYS A 20 5.03 6.55 -20.75
C LYS A 20 4.53 5.94 -19.45
N THR A 21 5.40 5.27 -18.71
CA THR A 21 5.08 4.78 -17.37
C THR A 21 5.95 5.46 -16.34
N LEU A 22 5.33 5.78 -15.22
CA LEU A 22 5.98 6.32 -14.04
C LEU A 22 5.78 5.34 -12.91
N THR A 23 6.87 4.79 -12.38
CA THR A 23 6.83 3.74 -11.37
C THR A 23 7.55 4.19 -10.12
N GLU A 24 6.85 4.11 -8.98
CA GLU A 24 7.44 4.17 -7.65
C GLU A 24 7.53 2.76 -7.08
N ILE A 25 8.71 2.41 -6.56
CA ILE A 25 8.93 1.20 -5.77
C ILE A 25 9.26 1.64 -4.34
N LYS A 26 8.52 1.12 -3.35
CA LYS A 26 8.77 1.28 -1.91
C LYS A 26 9.05 -0.08 -1.31
N LEU A 27 10.24 -0.24 -0.72
CA LEU A 27 10.72 -1.47 -0.11
C LEU A 27 10.80 -1.29 1.40
N THR A 28 10.34 -2.30 2.15
CA THR A 28 10.66 -2.46 3.57
C THR A 28 11.89 -3.34 3.69
N VAL A 29 13.06 -2.72 3.86
CA VAL A 29 14.36 -3.41 3.77
C VAL A 29 14.90 -3.72 5.16
N LYS A 30 15.23 -4.99 5.40
CA LYS A 30 16.07 -5.43 6.51
C LYS A 30 17.48 -5.66 5.99
N ASN A 31 18.42 -4.81 6.41
CA ASN A 31 19.77 -4.78 5.88
C ASN A 31 20.82 -4.96 6.98
N GLN A 32 21.73 -5.91 6.79
CA GLN A 32 22.86 -6.16 7.69
C GLN A 32 24.15 -5.52 7.21
N ALA A 33 24.39 -5.47 5.89
CA ALA A 33 25.68 -5.02 5.35
C ALA A 33 25.67 -4.54 3.89
N GLN A 34 24.56 -4.62 3.16
CA GLN A 34 24.51 -4.28 1.74
C GLN A 34 24.53 -2.75 1.56
N PRO A 35 25.55 -2.17 0.89
CA PRO A 35 25.67 -0.71 0.79
C PRO A 35 24.75 -0.09 -0.26
N PHE A 36 24.43 -0.84 -1.32
CA PHE A 36 23.62 -0.38 -2.45
C PHE A 36 22.66 -1.48 -2.90
N LEU A 37 21.48 -1.07 -3.33
CA LEU A 37 20.51 -1.85 -4.09
C LEU A 37 20.80 -1.63 -5.57
N LYS A 38 21.09 -2.70 -6.31
CA LYS A 38 21.16 -2.67 -7.77
C LYS A 38 19.76 -2.80 -8.36
N VAL A 39 19.48 -1.99 -9.35
CA VAL A 39 18.20 -1.99 -10.07
C VAL A 39 18.51 -2.16 -11.56
N ALA A 40 18.07 -3.28 -12.13
CA ALA A 40 18.31 -3.64 -13.53
C ALA A 40 17.39 -2.85 -14.48
N LEU A 41 17.64 -1.55 -14.58
CA LEU A 41 16.91 -0.67 -15.51
C LEU A 41 17.55 -0.69 -16.91
N PRO A 42 16.74 -0.53 -17.98
CA PRO A 42 17.25 -0.31 -19.33
C PRO A 42 18.22 0.89 -19.41
N PRO A 43 19.16 0.93 -20.39
CA PRO A 43 20.18 1.97 -20.47
C PRO A 43 19.65 3.40 -20.64
N ASP A 44 18.44 3.56 -21.20
CA ASP A 44 17.75 4.84 -21.42
C ASP A 44 16.87 5.26 -20.24
N VAL A 45 16.80 4.44 -19.18
CA VAL A 45 16.00 4.69 -17.98
C VAL A 45 16.91 5.00 -16.80
N SER A 46 16.62 6.12 -16.13
CA SER A 46 17.31 6.53 -14.90
C SER A 46 16.32 6.71 -13.76
N ILE A 47 16.84 6.59 -12.54
CA ILE A 47 16.08 6.85 -11.32
C ILE A 47 15.98 8.38 -11.15
N LEU A 48 14.75 8.88 -11.13
CA LEU A 48 14.42 10.30 -11.00
C LEU A 48 14.62 10.81 -9.57
N SER A 49 14.24 9.98 -8.59
CA SER A 49 14.39 10.30 -7.17
C SER A 49 14.54 9.03 -6.35
N ALA A 50 15.29 9.09 -5.26
CA ALA A 50 15.38 8.01 -4.28
C ALA A 50 15.43 8.56 -2.84
N GLU A 51 14.88 7.80 -1.91
CA GLU A 51 14.84 8.08 -0.48
C GLU A 51 15.18 6.82 0.32
N VAL A 52 15.85 7.02 1.45
CA VAL A 52 16.26 5.97 2.38
C VAL A 52 15.93 6.45 3.79
N ALA A 53 15.06 5.73 4.48
CA ALA A 53 14.54 6.10 5.79
C ALA A 53 14.03 7.56 5.82
N GLY A 54 13.26 7.95 4.81
CA GLY A 54 12.67 9.29 4.67
C GLY A 54 13.64 10.41 4.24
N GLU A 55 14.93 10.13 4.10
CA GLU A 55 15.92 11.11 3.63
C GLU A 55 16.28 10.86 2.17
N ARG A 56 16.32 11.94 1.38
CA ARG A 56 16.70 11.88 -0.04
C ARG A 56 18.14 11.42 -0.20
N VAL A 57 18.35 10.50 -1.14
CA VAL A 57 19.67 10.02 -1.55
C VAL A 57 19.83 10.19 -3.05
N LYS A 58 21.06 10.43 -3.48
CA LYS A 58 21.38 10.49 -4.90
C LYS A 58 21.61 9.07 -5.43
N PRO A 59 20.82 8.58 -6.41
CA PRO A 59 21.15 7.34 -7.10
C PRO A 59 22.52 7.46 -7.76
N VAL A 60 23.26 6.36 -7.81
CA VAL A 60 24.57 6.29 -8.44
C VAL A 60 24.53 5.29 -9.59
N GLN A 61 25.34 5.53 -10.61
CA GLN A 61 25.48 4.61 -11.72
C GLN A 61 26.75 3.78 -11.51
N GLY A 62 26.61 2.45 -11.53
CA GLY A 62 27.71 1.50 -11.53
C GLY A 62 27.97 0.95 -12.93
N PRO A 63 29.03 0.14 -13.10
CA PRO A 63 29.33 -0.55 -14.36
C PRO A 63 28.20 -1.49 -14.82
N ASP A 64 27.38 -1.96 -13.87
CA ASP A 64 26.30 -2.93 -14.03
C ASP A 64 24.89 -2.30 -13.95
N GLY A 65 24.78 -0.96 -13.95
CA GLY A 65 23.50 -0.26 -14.01
C GLY A 65 23.23 0.70 -12.85
N ASN A 66 21.97 1.00 -12.61
CA ASN A 66 21.53 1.98 -11.61
C ASN A 66 21.58 1.38 -10.20
N ARG A 67 22.01 2.19 -9.22
CA ARG A 67 22.14 1.78 -7.82
C ARG A 67 21.54 2.81 -6.88
N VAL A 68 20.76 2.35 -5.91
CA VAL A 68 20.22 3.16 -4.82
C VAL A 68 21.04 2.89 -3.56
N PRO A 69 21.62 3.90 -2.89
CA PRO A 69 22.25 3.71 -1.59
C PRO A 69 21.27 3.07 -0.61
N LEU A 70 21.70 2.04 0.13
CA LEU A 70 20.93 1.47 1.23
C LEU A 70 21.45 1.93 2.59
N LEU A 71 22.74 2.28 2.65
CA LEU A 71 23.41 2.80 3.83
C LEU A 71 24.03 4.16 3.52
N ARG A 72 24.14 5.00 4.54
CA ARG A 72 24.86 6.29 4.48
C ARG A 72 25.77 6.44 5.70
N PRO A 73 26.78 7.33 5.66
CA PRO A 73 27.60 7.61 6.84
C PRO A 73 26.72 7.96 8.04
N GLY A 74 26.99 7.33 9.19
CA GLY A 74 26.20 7.52 10.42
C GLY A 74 24.85 6.79 10.48
N PHE A 75 24.31 6.29 9.36
CA PHE A 75 23.07 5.50 9.36
C PHE A 75 23.38 4.02 9.63
N ARG A 76 22.88 3.52 10.77
CA ARG A 76 23.08 2.14 11.25
C ARG A 76 21.72 1.59 11.71
N PRO A 77 20.85 1.16 10.77
CA PRO A 77 19.52 0.67 11.10
C PRO A 77 19.63 -0.62 11.92
N THR A 78 18.85 -0.71 13.00
CA THR A 78 18.74 -1.91 13.85
C THR A 78 17.52 -2.76 13.51
N GLY A 79 16.64 -2.27 12.65
CA GLY A 79 15.43 -2.93 12.18
C GLY A 79 15.12 -2.58 10.72
N PRO A 80 13.97 -3.00 10.20
CA PRO A 80 13.55 -2.66 8.85
C PRO A 80 13.42 -1.15 8.64
N TYR A 81 13.72 -0.68 7.44
CA TYR A 81 13.57 0.72 7.05
C TYR A 81 13.12 0.85 5.60
N GLU A 82 12.46 1.96 5.29
CA GLU A 82 11.95 2.21 3.94
C GLU A 82 13.07 2.62 2.98
N VAL A 83 13.05 2.04 1.79
CA VAL A 83 13.81 2.50 0.63
C VAL A 83 12.83 2.72 -0.50
N SER A 84 12.73 3.94 -1.00
CA SER A 84 11.82 4.26 -2.10
C SER A 84 12.54 4.92 -3.25
N PHE A 85 12.13 4.60 -4.47
CA PHE A 85 12.66 5.27 -5.65
C PHE A 85 11.64 5.33 -6.78
N VAL A 86 11.81 6.32 -7.64
CA VAL A 86 10.95 6.58 -8.79
C VAL A 86 11.77 6.55 -10.05
N PHE A 87 11.29 5.85 -11.07
CA PHE A 87 11.85 5.86 -12.41
C PHE A 87 10.73 6.00 -13.44
N MET A 88 11.13 6.36 -14.65
CA MET A 88 10.20 6.57 -15.75
C MET A 88 10.67 5.83 -16.99
N HIS A 89 9.78 5.09 -17.63
CA HIS A 89 10.02 4.44 -18.91
C HIS A 89 9.30 5.22 -20.01
N ALA A 90 9.99 5.50 -21.12
CA ALA A 90 9.44 6.32 -22.20
C ALA A 90 8.24 5.64 -22.89
N GLY A 91 8.25 4.31 -23.00
CA GLY A 91 7.15 3.53 -23.56
C GLY A 91 6.75 3.97 -24.98
N ALA A 92 5.60 3.50 -25.44
CA ALA A 92 5.00 3.92 -26.69
C ALA A 92 3.50 4.21 -26.48
N PRO A 93 2.91 5.19 -27.18
CA PRO A 93 1.49 5.46 -27.08
C PRO A 93 0.65 4.22 -27.39
N PHE A 94 -0.37 3.99 -26.59
CA PHE A 94 -1.29 2.88 -26.82
C PHE A 94 -2.10 3.11 -28.10
N ALA A 95 -2.22 2.08 -28.91
CA ALA A 95 -3.06 2.09 -30.11
C ALA A 95 -4.57 2.14 -29.75
N LYS A 96 -5.46 2.09 -30.75
CA LYS A 96 -6.91 2.00 -30.47
C LYS A 96 -7.29 0.71 -29.73
N LYS A 97 -6.53 -0.37 -29.93
CA LYS A 97 -6.65 -1.66 -29.24
C LYS A 97 -5.34 -2.44 -29.38
N GLY A 98 -5.05 -3.34 -28.45
CA GLY A 98 -3.85 -4.18 -28.52
C GLY A 98 -3.60 -4.94 -27.22
N GLY A 99 -2.48 -5.66 -27.19
CA GLY A 99 -1.88 -6.17 -25.96
C GLY A 99 -0.79 -5.23 -25.48
N SER A 100 -0.57 -5.18 -24.17
CA SER A 100 0.57 -4.50 -23.54
C SER A 100 1.21 -5.41 -22.51
N GLU A 101 2.51 -5.26 -22.36
CA GLU A 101 3.31 -5.85 -21.28
C GLU A 101 3.94 -4.70 -20.50
N LEU A 102 3.89 -4.77 -19.18
CA LEU A 102 4.64 -3.90 -18.29
C LEU A 102 5.53 -4.75 -17.41
N THR A 103 6.76 -4.30 -17.23
CA THR A 103 7.80 -5.04 -16.53
C THR A 103 8.42 -4.16 -15.45
N LEU A 104 8.50 -4.69 -14.22
CA LEU A 104 9.29 -4.15 -13.13
C LEU A 104 10.72 -4.67 -13.26
N PRO A 105 11.74 -3.81 -12.99
CA PRO A 105 13.13 -4.21 -13.06
C PRO A 105 13.46 -5.26 -11.99
N SER A 106 14.39 -6.16 -12.30
CA SER A 106 14.96 -7.02 -11.26
C SER A 106 15.81 -6.19 -10.29
N MET A 107 15.93 -6.71 -9.07
CA MET A 107 16.69 -6.10 -7.98
C MET A 107 17.51 -7.15 -7.26
N ASP A 108 18.72 -6.80 -6.84
CA ASP A 108 19.63 -7.70 -6.10
C ASP A 108 19.25 -7.86 -4.61
N LEU A 109 17.94 -7.89 -4.35
CA LEU A 109 17.32 -8.14 -3.06
C LEU A 109 16.19 -9.16 -3.24
N PRO A 110 16.20 -10.26 -2.48
CA PRO A 110 15.01 -11.10 -2.32
C PRO A 110 13.85 -10.27 -1.76
N ILE A 111 12.66 -10.43 -2.34
CA ILE A 111 11.43 -9.77 -1.91
C ILE A 111 10.44 -10.84 -1.47
N SER A 112 10.01 -10.82 -0.20
CA SER A 112 9.07 -11.82 0.31
C SER A 112 7.67 -11.64 -0.30
N MET A 113 7.17 -10.41 -0.36
CA MET A 113 5.86 -10.09 -0.95
C MET A 113 5.93 -8.81 -1.78
N LEU A 114 5.50 -8.89 -3.04
CA LEU A 114 5.38 -7.74 -3.94
C LEU A 114 3.92 -7.48 -4.22
N ASN A 115 3.47 -6.25 -3.96
CA ASN A 115 2.17 -5.73 -4.36
C ASN A 115 2.33 -4.64 -5.38
N TRP A 116 1.57 -4.74 -6.46
CA TRP A 116 1.65 -3.82 -7.58
C TRP A 116 0.29 -3.22 -7.90
N GLU A 117 0.18 -1.91 -7.75
CA GLU A 117 -0.90 -1.10 -8.27
C GLU A 117 -0.53 -0.55 -9.65
N LEU A 118 -1.34 -0.87 -10.67
CA LEU A 118 -1.28 -0.30 -12.00
C LEU A 118 -2.45 0.68 -12.18
N PHE A 119 -2.15 1.96 -12.35
CA PHE A 119 -3.13 3.00 -12.66
C PHE A 119 -3.12 3.34 -14.14
N LEU A 120 -4.26 3.12 -14.80
CA LEU A 120 -4.46 3.38 -16.22
C LEU A 120 -5.46 4.52 -16.43
N PRO A 121 -5.23 5.42 -17.41
CA PRO A 121 -6.18 6.49 -17.73
C PRO A 121 -7.57 5.95 -18.09
N GLU A 122 -8.63 6.67 -17.70
CA GLU A 122 -10.03 6.25 -17.88
C GLU A 122 -10.46 5.99 -19.34
N ARG A 123 -9.70 6.58 -20.28
CA ARG A 123 -9.90 6.39 -21.73
C ARG A 123 -9.61 4.96 -22.20
N TYR A 124 -8.94 4.14 -21.38
CA TYR A 124 -8.66 2.75 -21.72
C TYR A 124 -9.58 1.80 -20.96
N GLN A 125 -10.20 0.88 -21.70
CA GLN A 125 -10.80 -0.32 -21.14
C GLN A 125 -9.77 -1.43 -21.22
N VAL A 126 -9.52 -2.12 -20.10
CA VAL A 126 -8.54 -3.20 -20.03
C VAL A 126 -9.15 -4.48 -19.48
N LYS A 127 -8.61 -5.61 -19.93
CA LYS A 127 -9.07 -6.96 -19.61
C LYS A 127 -7.95 -7.96 -19.89
N ASP A 128 -8.24 -9.24 -19.66
CA ASP A 128 -7.37 -10.36 -20.03
C ASP A 128 -5.96 -10.21 -19.40
N PHE A 129 -5.92 -9.96 -18.08
CA PHE A 129 -4.68 -9.83 -17.33
C PHE A 129 -3.94 -11.17 -17.21
N GLY A 130 -2.62 -11.13 -17.31
CA GLY A 130 -1.72 -12.26 -17.13
C GLY A 130 -0.30 -11.82 -16.78
N GLY A 131 0.68 -12.67 -17.08
CA GLY A 131 2.08 -12.46 -16.68
C GLY A 131 2.46 -13.37 -15.52
N ASP A 132 3.43 -12.94 -14.71
CA ASP A 132 3.92 -13.67 -13.54
C ASP A 132 3.32 -13.15 -12.22
N VAL A 133 2.36 -12.23 -12.33
CA VAL A 133 1.60 -11.67 -11.21
C VAL A 133 0.18 -12.24 -11.15
N ILE A 134 -0.38 -12.26 -9.96
CA ILE A 134 -1.76 -12.71 -9.73
C ILE A 134 -2.61 -11.50 -9.40
N SER A 135 -3.78 -11.38 -10.05
CA SER A 135 -4.74 -10.30 -9.75
C SER A 135 -5.26 -10.40 -8.33
N ALA A 136 -5.33 -9.29 -7.61
CA ALA A 136 -5.77 -9.24 -6.21
C ALA A 136 -7.14 -9.85 -5.97
N GLY A 137 -8.04 -9.76 -6.95
CA GLY A 137 -9.36 -10.37 -6.83
C GLY A 137 -9.43 -11.87 -7.11
N LEU A 138 -8.35 -12.49 -7.59
CA LEU A 138 -8.25 -13.94 -7.84
C LEU A 138 -7.48 -14.70 -6.76
N LEU A 139 -6.84 -13.96 -5.85
CA LEU A 139 -6.14 -14.57 -4.72
C LEU A 139 -7.15 -15.11 -3.69
N PRO A 140 -6.91 -16.28 -3.08
CA PRO A 140 -7.76 -16.78 -1.99
C PRO A 140 -7.90 -15.71 -0.90
N GLU A 141 -9.03 -15.68 -0.19
CA GLU A 141 -9.31 -14.63 0.83
C GLU A 141 -8.13 -14.44 1.80
N THR A 142 -7.44 -15.51 2.20
CA THR A 142 -6.26 -15.48 3.09
C THR A 142 -5.03 -14.80 2.48
N PHE A 143 -4.85 -14.88 1.16
CA PHE A 143 -3.79 -14.15 0.45
C PHE A 143 -4.23 -12.73 0.06
N ARG A 144 -5.52 -12.53 -0.18
CA ARG A 144 -6.11 -11.18 -0.30
C ARG A 144 -5.92 -10.39 0.98
N GLU A 145 -6.01 -11.03 2.13
CA GLU A 145 -5.70 -10.45 3.44
C GLU A 145 -4.21 -10.02 3.56
N GLU A 146 -3.27 -10.82 3.04
CA GLU A 146 -1.83 -10.50 2.94
C GLU A 146 -1.53 -9.42 1.87
N MET A 147 -2.32 -9.33 0.80
CA MET A 147 -2.23 -8.26 -0.19
C MET A 147 -2.84 -6.95 0.29
N VAL A 148 -3.93 -6.99 1.05
CA VAL A 148 -4.48 -5.82 1.74
C VAL A 148 -3.45 -5.27 2.75
N GLU A 149 -2.57 -6.13 3.27
CA GLU A 149 -1.44 -5.77 4.14
C GLU A 149 -0.28 -5.04 3.41
N ALA A 150 0.01 -5.36 2.14
CA ALA A 150 1.04 -4.67 1.34
C ALA A 150 0.49 -3.66 0.30
N GLY A 151 -0.84 -3.51 0.17
CA GLY A 151 -1.54 -2.57 -0.72
C GLY A 151 -3.01 -2.39 -0.29
N GLY A 152 -3.31 -1.28 0.37
CA GLY A 152 -4.55 -1.08 1.13
C GLY A 152 -5.92 -1.33 0.45
N GLY A 153 -6.84 -1.91 1.25
CA GLY A 153 -8.32 -1.94 1.17
C GLY A 153 -8.97 -3.06 0.33
N MET A 154 -10.12 -3.71 0.65
CA MET A 154 -11.04 -3.77 1.80
C MET A 154 -12.05 -4.95 1.59
N GLY A 155 -12.54 -5.58 2.65
CA GLY A 155 -13.71 -6.47 2.64
C GLY A 155 -14.53 -6.34 3.92
N ALA A 156 -15.75 -5.81 3.81
CA ALA A 156 -16.67 -5.61 4.93
C ALA A 156 -17.50 -6.89 5.18
N GLY A 157 -17.50 -7.39 6.41
CA GLY A 157 -18.44 -8.44 6.82
C GLY A 157 -18.20 -9.00 8.23
N ALA A 158 -19.14 -8.68 9.12
CA ALA A 158 -19.52 -9.43 10.32
C ALA A 158 -18.65 -9.31 11.60
N GLY A 159 -19.25 -8.67 12.59
CA GLY A 159 -19.59 -9.40 13.82
C GLY A 159 -18.69 -9.14 15.02
N MET A 160 -19.30 -8.57 16.06
CA MET A 160 -18.75 -8.53 17.41
C MET A 160 -18.26 -9.93 17.83
N GLY A 161 -17.00 -10.00 18.25
CA GLY A 161 -16.46 -11.12 19.03
C GLY A 161 -15.95 -12.30 18.21
N MET A 162 -14.79 -12.15 17.55
CA MET A 162 -13.94 -13.29 17.21
C MET A 162 -12.46 -12.94 17.40
N ALA A 163 -11.87 -13.64 18.38
CA ALA A 163 -10.46 -13.93 18.62
C ALA A 163 -9.40 -12.82 18.43
N SER A 164 -8.96 -12.27 19.57
CA SER A 164 -7.71 -11.48 19.73
C SER A 164 -6.48 -12.05 19.00
N GLY A 165 -6.42 -13.34 18.67
CA GLY A 165 -5.28 -13.95 17.99
C GLY A 165 -5.23 -13.80 16.46
N VAL A 166 -6.33 -13.39 15.80
CA VAL A 166 -6.36 -13.25 14.32
C VAL A 166 -6.06 -11.80 13.91
N PHE A 167 -6.36 -10.83 14.79
CA PHE A 167 -6.07 -9.41 14.61
C PHE A 167 -4.56 -9.09 14.78
N ASP A 168 -3.89 -9.72 15.76
CA ASP A 168 -2.45 -9.58 16.03
C ASP A 168 -1.59 -10.02 14.83
N ASN A 169 -2.02 -11.08 14.15
CA ASN A 169 -1.28 -11.74 13.08
C ASN A 169 -1.44 -11.08 11.70
N LEU A 170 -2.50 -10.28 11.51
CA LEU A 170 -2.89 -9.64 10.23
C LEU A 170 -2.27 -8.25 10.03
N TYR A 171 -1.83 -7.63 11.12
CA TYR A 171 -1.24 -6.30 11.15
C TYR A 171 0.11 -6.31 11.86
N GLY A 172 0.84 -7.44 11.90
CA GLY A 172 2.17 -7.57 12.52
C GLY A 172 2.40 -6.65 13.72
N LEU A 173 1.46 -6.64 14.66
CA LEU A 173 1.57 -5.85 15.87
C LEU A 173 2.45 -6.69 16.78
N ASP A 174 3.63 -6.17 17.16
CA ASP A 174 4.44 -6.81 18.19
C ASP A 174 3.52 -7.11 19.39
N ALA A 175 3.70 -8.26 20.05
CA ALA A 175 2.92 -8.61 21.23
C ALA A 175 2.92 -7.42 22.20
N GLU A 176 1.78 -6.75 22.35
CA GLU A 176 1.68 -5.58 23.22
C GLU A 176 1.95 -6.03 24.65
N PHE A 177 2.99 -5.46 25.25
CA PHE A 177 3.31 -5.74 26.64
C PHE A 177 2.30 -5.04 27.55
N PRO A 178 2.01 -5.56 28.76
CA PRO A 178 1.14 -4.90 29.72
C PRO A 178 1.44 -3.41 29.87
N GLY A 179 0.43 -2.55 29.67
CA GLY A 179 0.59 -1.09 29.68
C GLY A 179 0.88 -0.44 28.32
N GLN A 180 0.90 -1.19 27.22
CA GLN A 180 0.92 -0.65 25.85
C GLN A 180 -0.49 -0.57 25.24
N LEU A 181 -0.69 0.47 24.42
CA LEU A 181 -1.93 0.73 23.70
C LEU A 181 -1.58 1.12 22.27
N GLY A 182 -2.10 0.38 21.29
CA GLY A 182 -1.80 0.61 19.88
C GLY A 182 -2.99 0.33 18.98
N GLY A 183 -2.76 0.52 17.68
CA GLY A 183 -3.81 0.35 16.69
C GLY A 183 -3.41 0.70 15.28
N VAL A 184 -4.39 0.65 14.39
CA VAL A 184 -4.23 0.96 12.96
C VAL A 184 -5.24 2.02 12.56
N VAL A 185 -4.79 3.00 11.78
CA VAL A 185 -5.64 4.02 11.18
C VAL A 185 -5.91 3.67 9.72
N LEU A 186 -7.18 3.58 9.35
CA LEU A 186 -7.66 3.31 8.00
C LEU A 186 -8.49 4.47 7.45
N ASP A 187 -8.57 4.60 6.14
CA ASP A 187 -9.48 5.51 5.45
C ASP A 187 -10.87 4.85 5.21
N PRO A 188 -11.86 5.57 4.64
CA PRO A 188 -13.17 4.98 4.32
C PRO A 188 -13.12 3.76 3.41
N LEU A 189 -12.08 3.69 2.58
CA LEU A 189 -11.82 2.67 1.57
C LEU A 189 -10.93 1.54 2.10
N GLY A 190 -10.53 1.58 3.37
CA GLY A 190 -9.74 0.55 4.03
C GLY A 190 -8.24 0.62 3.76
N ALA A 191 -7.75 1.68 3.13
CA ALA A 191 -6.32 1.92 3.00
C ALA A 191 -5.74 2.44 4.31
N VAL A 192 -4.52 2.00 4.64
CA VAL A 192 -3.79 2.47 5.82
C VAL A 192 -3.43 3.95 5.67
N VAL A 193 -3.63 4.72 6.74
CA VAL A 193 -3.33 6.15 6.76
C VAL A 193 -2.04 6.37 7.52
N SER A 194 -0.97 6.68 6.79
CA SER A 194 0.33 7.04 7.35
C SER A 194 0.39 8.52 7.72
N GLY A 195 1.18 8.86 8.75
CA GLY A 195 1.38 10.24 9.20
C GLY A 195 0.19 10.84 9.94
N ALA A 196 -0.82 10.04 10.31
CA ALA A 196 -1.92 10.48 11.15
C ALA A 196 -1.41 10.70 12.58
N ARG A 197 -1.77 11.85 13.18
CA ARG A 197 -1.51 12.14 14.59
C ARG A 197 -2.58 11.46 15.43
N VAL A 198 -2.16 10.59 16.32
CA VAL A 198 -3.01 9.92 17.28
C VAL A 198 -2.73 10.50 18.66
N SER A 199 -3.78 10.94 19.36
CA SER A 199 -3.71 11.43 20.74
C SER A 199 -4.67 10.62 21.61
N ILE A 200 -4.19 10.16 22.76
CA ILE A 200 -4.96 9.36 23.70
C ILE A 200 -4.97 10.06 25.05
N THR A 201 -6.14 10.30 25.61
CA THR A 201 -6.31 10.95 26.91
C THR A 201 -7.02 10.03 27.88
N ASN A 202 -6.42 9.72 29.03
CA ASN A 202 -7.10 9.04 30.12
C ASN A 202 -8.01 10.05 30.83
N SER A 203 -9.32 9.78 30.77
CA SER A 203 -10.37 10.70 31.26
C SER A 203 -10.50 10.69 32.78
N ALA A 204 -9.88 9.73 33.49
CA ALA A 204 -9.90 9.68 34.95
C ALA A 204 -8.79 10.54 35.59
N ASN A 205 -7.63 10.67 34.94
CA ASN A 205 -6.46 11.38 35.49
C ASN A 205 -5.91 12.49 34.58
N GLY A 206 -6.47 12.68 33.39
CA GLY A 206 -6.11 13.75 32.46
C GLY A 206 -4.79 13.54 31.70
N ILE A 207 -4.14 12.38 31.84
CA ILE A 207 -2.87 12.09 31.15
C ILE A 207 -3.13 11.91 29.66
N THR A 208 -2.45 12.71 28.83
CA THR A 208 -2.48 12.60 27.36
C THR A 208 -1.15 12.06 26.83
N MET A 209 -1.24 11.06 25.95
CA MET A 209 -0.13 10.51 25.18
C MET A 209 -0.39 10.71 23.69
N SER A 210 0.65 10.70 22.86
CA SER A 210 0.49 10.86 21.41
C SER A 210 1.48 10.02 20.62
N ALA A 211 1.07 9.61 19.43
CA ALA A 211 1.84 8.84 18.47
C ALA A 211 1.56 9.33 17.05
N ILE A 212 2.43 8.96 16.10
CA ILE A 212 2.21 9.19 14.67
C ILE A 212 2.15 7.82 13.99
N THR A 213 1.20 7.64 13.07
CA THR A 213 1.09 6.37 12.34
C THR A 213 2.24 6.17 11.37
N ASN A 214 2.79 4.96 11.36
CA ASN A 214 3.83 4.56 10.42
C ASN A 214 3.24 4.28 9.01
N PRO A 215 4.04 3.88 7.99
CA PRO A 215 3.54 3.56 6.65
C PRO A 215 2.51 2.42 6.58
N ALA A 216 2.50 1.52 7.56
CA ALA A 216 1.47 0.49 7.71
C ALA A 216 0.21 0.99 8.46
N GLY A 217 0.10 2.30 8.72
CA GLY A 217 -0.99 2.91 9.47
C GLY A 217 -0.97 2.61 10.98
N ARG A 218 0.08 1.97 11.49
CA ARG A 218 0.18 1.50 12.87
C ARG A 218 0.70 2.59 13.80
N TRP A 219 0.19 2.62 15.02
CA TRP A 219 0.64 3.51 16.09
C TRP A 219 0.68 2.76 17.41
N ILE A 220 1.55 3.19 18.33
CA ILE A 220 1.66 2.63 19.68
C ILE A 220 2.04 3.73 20.69
N VAL A 221 1.47 3.65 21.89
CA VAL A 221 1.89 4.39 23.07
C VAL A 221 2.16 3.42 24.20
N SER A 222 3.14 3.72 25.05
CA SER A 222 3.56 2.87 26.16
C SER A 222 3.29 3.53 27.51
N ASN A 223 3.04 2.71 28.54
CA ASN A 223 2.72 3.12 29.90
C ASN A 223 1.40 3.91 30.02
N PHE A 224 0.40 3.59 29.19
CA PHE A 224 -0.91 4.22 29.33
C PHE A 224 -1.64 3.62 30.55
N PRO A 225 -2.14 4.43 31.51
CA PRO A 225 -2.82 3.90 32.68
C PRO A 225 -4.18 3.29 32.35
N SER A 226 -4.58 2.24 33.06
CA SER A 226 -5.93 1.67 32.96
C SER A 226 -7.01 2.68 33.33
N GLY A 227 -8.16 2.59 32.68
CA GLY A 227 -9.30 3.48 32.90
C GLY A 227 -9.99 3.95 31.60
N PRO A 228 -10.97 4.85 31.71
CA PRO A 228 -11.67 5.40 30.55
C PRO A 228 -10.71 6.27 29.72
N GLY A 229 -10.62 5.98 28.42
CA GLY A 229 -9.76 6.67 27.47
C GLY A 229 -10.56 7.36 26.36
N LYS A 230 -10.01 8.45 25.84
CA LYS A 230 -10.46 9.11 24.60
C LYS A 230 -9.32 9.10 23.59
N LEU A 231 -9.57 8.51 22.44
CA LEU A 231 -8.72 8.50 21.25
C LEU A 231 -9.15 9.63 20.33
N ARG A 232 -8.21 10.43 19.84
CA ARG A 232 -8.43 11.39 18.77
C ARG A 232 -7.39 11.19 17.68
N VAL A 233 -7.84 11.01 16.44
CA VAL A 233 -7.01 10.79 15.26
C VAL A 233 -7.20 11.95 14.29
N GLU A 234 -6.09 12.57 13.89
CA GLU A 234 -6.06 13.71 12.98
C GLU A 234 -5.15 13.37 11.79
N ALA A 235 -5.66 13.52 10.58
CA ALA A 235 -4.89 13.32 9.36
C ALA A 235 -5.32 14.32 8.29
N ASN A 236 -4.36 14.85 7.53
CA ASN A 236 -4.65 15.83 6.48
C ASN A 236 -5.57 15.22 5.41
N GLY A 237 -6.67 15.91 5.08
CA GLY A 237 -7.68 15.43 4.12
C GLY A 237 -8.78 14.57 4.74
N PHE A 238 -8.73 14.31 6.04
CA PHE A 238 -9.72 13.55 6.78
C PHE A 238 -10.41 14.40 7.85
N GLN A 239 -11.65 14.04 8.20
CA GLN A 239 -12.29 14.56 9.40
C GLN A 239 -11.60 13.99 10.64
N ASN A 240 -11.47 14.81 11.68
CA ASN A 240 -10.98 14.34 12.97
C ASN A 240 -11.89 13.26 13.52
N LEU A 241 -11.33 12.11 13.87
CA LEU A 241 -12.04 11.02 14.52
C LEU A 241 -11.85 11.12 16.02
N GLU A 242 -12.93 11.05 16.79
CA GLU A 242 -12.88 10.91 18.25
C GLU A 242 -13.62 9.65 18.69
N GLN A 243 -12.99 8.83 19.52
CA GLN A 243 -13.53 7.56 20.00
C GLN A 243 -13.27 7.41 21.50
N SER A 244 -14.28 6.98 22.26
CA SER A 244 -14.13 6.67 23.69
C SER A 244 -14.00 5.16 23.90
N PHE A 245 -13.20 4.75 24.87
CA PHE A 245 -12.96 3.34 25.20
C PHE A 245 -12.66 3.15 26.69
N ASN A 246 -12.65 1.91 27.17
CA ASN A 246 -12.11 1.55 28.47
C ASN A 246 -10.90 0.65 28.26
N TYR A 247 -9.78 1.00 28.87
CA TYR A 247 -8.52 0.26 28.73
C TYR A 247 -8.13 -0.41 30.05
N ASP A 248 -7.69 -1.65 29.93
CA ASP A 248 -7.16 -2.47 31.01
C ASP A 248 -5.72 -2.87 30.65
N ALA A 249 -4.75 -2.40 31.43
CA ALA A 249 -3.33 -2.62 31.15
C ALA A 249 -2.91 -4.08 31.33
N SER A 250 -3.72 -4.89 32.02
CA SER A 250 -3.51 -6.34 32.14
C SER A 250 -4.05 -7.12 30.95
N ARG A 251 -4.83 -6.47 30.08
CA ARG A 251 -5.44 -7.05 28.87
C ARG A 251 -5.18 -6.11 27.69
N PRO A 252 -3.97 -6.15 27.10
CA PRO A 252 -3.64 -5.32 25.94
C PRO A 252 -4.68 -5.50 24.84
N ALA A 253 -5.05 -4.38 24.21
CA ALA A 253 -6.15 -4.31 23.26
C ALA A 253 -5.85 -3.27 22.19
N GLN A 254 -6.13 -3.65 20.94
CA GLN A 254 -5.84 -2.85 19.77
C GLN A 254 -7.06 -2.09 19.28
N TYR A 255 -6.83 -0.91 18.71
CA TYR A 255 -7.89 -0.02 18.24
C TYR A 255 -7.82 0.18 16.73
N LEU A 256 -8.86 -0.26 16.03
CA LEU A 256 -9.07 0.07 14.63
C LEU A 256 -9.77 1.43 14.51
N SER A 257 -9.11 2.38 13.85
CA SER A 257 -9.60 3.75 13.69
C SER A 257 -9.89 4.05 12.22
N LYS A 258 -11.17 4.07 11.83
CA LYS A 258 -11.57 4.35 10.45
C LYS A 258 -11.93 5.83 10.30
N LEU A 259 -11.12 6.58 9.55
CA LEU A 259 -11.34 8.01 9.26
C LEU A 259 -12.43 8.19 8.21
N SER A 260 -13.08 9.36 8.24
CA SER A 260 -13.98 9.83 7.18
C SER A 260 -13.30 10.91 6.35
N LEU A 261 -13.55 10.92 5.04
CA LEU A 261 -13.02 11.98 4.17
C LEU A 261 -13.55 13.35 4.63
N GLY A 262 -12.67 14.34 4.72
CA GLY A 262 -13.04 15.73 5.00
C GLY A 262 -13.75 16.35 3.81
N GLY A 263 -15.08 16.23 3.75
CA GLY A 263 -15.88 16.80 2.66
C GLY A 263 -16.20 18.29 2.86
N THR A 264 -16.16 19.04 1.76
CA THR A 264 -17.41 19.68 1.31
C THR A 264 -18.12 18.65 0.42
N ALA A 265 -19.37 18.34 0.76
CA ALA A 265 -20.08 17.11 0.47
C ALA A 265 -20.70 17.00 -0.95
N GLU A 266 -21.01 15.75 -1.35
CA GLU A 266 -22.34 15.37 -1.84
C GLU A 266 -22.53 13.85 -1.68
N SER A 267 -23.52 13.44 -0.90
CA SER A 267 -23.89 12.03 -0.68
C SER A 267 -25.12 11.68 -1.50
N VAL A 268 -25.03 10.67 -2.35
CA VAL A 268 -26.18 9.97 -2.92
C VAL A 268 -26.32 8.65 -2.17
N GLU A 269 -27.41 8.53 -1.41
CA GLU A 269 -27.82 7.29 -0.76
C GLU A 269 -28.28 6.27 -1.81
N VAL A 270 -27.79 5.03 -1.72
CA VAL A 270 -28.52 3.88 -2.26
C VAL A 270 -28.48 2.76 -1.24
N MET A 271 -29.65 2.47 -0.68
CA MET A 271 -29.93 1.33 0.17
C MET A 271 -29.76 0.03 -0.62
N ALA A 272 -29.06 -0.95 -0.07
CA ALA A 272 -29.12 -2.34 -0.55
C ALA A 272 -29.58 -3.24 0.60
N GLN A 273 -30.76 -3.82 0.42
CA GLN A 273 -31.38 -4.79 1.33
C GLN A 273 -30.55 -6.09 1.35
N ALA A 274 -30.32 -6.62 2.54
CA ALA A 274 -29.67 -7.90 2.75
C ALA A 274 -30.59 -9.06 2.35
N VAL A 275 -30.11 -9.96 1.49
CA VAL A 275 -30.73 -11.27 1.26
C VAL A 275 -29.94 -12.30 2.05
N ASN A 276 -30.57 -12.86 3.09
CA ASN A 276 -30.09 -14.02 3.82
C ASN A 276 -30.59 -15.31 3.13
N GLY A 277 -29.68 -16.23 2.81
CA GLY A 277 -30.01 -17.59 2.34
C GLY A 277 -28.83 -18.55 2.54
N PRO A 278 -29.07 -19.80 2.99
CA PRO A 278 -28.02 -20.69 3.48
C PRO A 278 -27.17 -21.32 2.36
N MET A 279 -25.87 -21.46 2.64
CA MET A 279 -24.86 -22.14 1.83
C MET A 279 -25.20 -23.61 1.57
N ASN A 280 -25.28 -24.02 0.31
CA ASN A 280 -24.80 -25.35 -0.10
C ASN A 280 -24.58 -25.46 -1.62
N GLY A 281 -23.49 -26.12 -2.01
CA GLY A 281 -23.29 -26.64 -3.37
C GLY A 281 -22.42 -25.76 -4.30
N ARG A 282 -21.30 -26.34 -4.75
CA ARG A 282 -20.37 -25.84 -5.78
C ARG A 282 -21.09 -25.15 -6.92
N ASN A 283 -20.75 -23.89 -7.21
CA ASN A 283 -21.24 -23.18 -8.39
C ASN A 283 -20.11 -22.41 -9.06
N ASP A 284 -19.75 -22.78 -10.28
CA ASP A 284 -18.86 -22.01 -11.16
C ASP A 284 -19.36 -20.56 -11.38
N GLN A 285 -20.65 -20.32 -11.12
CA GLN A 285 -21.26 -18.99 -11.10
C GLN A 285 -20.79 -18.11 -9.94
N GLN A 286 -20.38 -18.70 -8.81
CA GLN A 286 -19.84 -17.97 -7.66
C GLN A 286 -18.39 -17.53 -7.94
N LEU A 287 -17.60 -18.34 -8.67
CA LEU A 287 -16.28 -17.93 -9.17
C LEU A 287 -16.42 -16.82 -10.22
N ALA A 288 -17.38 -16.91 -11.15
CA ALA A 288 -17.67 -15.83 -12.11
C ALA A 288 -18.20 -14.55 -11.44
N GLN A 289 -18.92 -14.66 -10.31
CA GLN A 289 -19.34 -13.53 -9.48
C GLN A 289 -18.22 -12.96 -8.62
N LEU A 290 -17.29 -13.80 -8.14
CA LEU A 290 -16.07 -13.35 -7.47
C LEU A 290 -15.14 -12.65 -8.47
N GLU A 291 -15.03 -13.15 -9.70
CA GLU A 291 -14.34 -12.47 -10.81
C GLU A 291 -15.01 -11.14 -11.20
N SER A 292 -16.33 -11.06 -11.17
CA SER A 292 -17.04 -9.80 -11.47
C SER A 292 -16.96 -8.80 -10.32
N ASN A 293 -16.90 -9.26 -9.07
CA ASN A 293 -16.65 -8.43 -7.89
C ASN A 293 -15.17 -8.03 -7.75
N ALA A 294 -14.22 -8.88 -8.12
CA ALA A 294 -12.80 -8.60 -8.31
C ALA A 294 -12.55 -7.53 -9.37
N LYS A 295 -13.41 -7.48 -10.39
CA LYS A 295 -13.43 -6.47 -11.44
C LYS A 295 -14.11 -5.16 -11.02
N LYS A 296 -14.48 -4.95 -9.74
CA LYS A 296 -14.86 -3.63 -9.21
C LYS A 296 -13.62 -2.74 -9.09
N GLN A 297 -13.15 -2.37 -10.28
CA GLN A 297 -12.26 -1.28 -10.62
C GLN A 297 -12.73 -0.01 -9.93
N THR A 298 -11.96 0.47 -8.96
CA THR A 298 -12.23 1.74 -8.29
C THR A 298 -11.90 2.88 -9.27
N ALA A 299 -12.90 3.71 -9.56
CA ALA A 299 -12.81 4.80 -10.54
C ALA A 299 -12.08 6.06 -10.02
N ASN A 300 -11.61 6.04 -8.77
CA ASN A 300 -10.90 7.15 -8.14
C ASN A 300 -9.45 6.75 -7.85
N PRO A 301 -8.46 7.63 -8.12
CA PRO A 301 -7.05 7.35 -7.83
C PRO A 301 -6.82 7.04 -6.35
N SER A 302 -5.99 6.04 -6.07
CA SER A 302 -5.57 5.72 -4.70
C SER A 302 -4.68 6.82 -4.11
N ALA A 303 -4.49 6.81 -2.78
CA ALA A 303 -3.54 7.69 -2.11
C ALA A 303 -2.10 7.51 -2.64
N ASN A 304 -1.71 6.28 -3.02
CA ASN A 304 -0.41 6.00 -3.60
C ASN A 304 -0.25 6.68 -4.97
N VAL A 305 -1.27 6.61 -5.82
CA VAL A 305 -1.30 7.30 -7.11
C VAL A 305 -1.21 8.82 -6.92
N VAL A 306 -1.98 9.39 -5.99
CA VAL A 306 -1.94 10.83 -5.69
C VAL A 306 -0.57 11.26 -5.15
N ASN A 307 0.03 10.46 -4.27
CA ASN A 307 1.37 10.72 -3.74
C ASN A 307 2.43 10.66 -4.85
N LEU A 308 2.33 9.68 -5.75
CA LEU A 308 3.22 9.57 -6.90
C LEU A 308 3.09 10.79 -7.83
N GLN A 309 1.87 11.19 -8.17
CA GLN A 309 1.59 12.39 -8.96
C GLN A 309 2.23 13.65 -8.37
N ARG A 310 2.13 13.83 -7.03
CA ARG A 310 2.75 14.95 -6.33
C ARG A 310 4.27 14.85 -6.29
N ARG A 311 4.82 13.66 -6.05
CA ARG A 311 6.27 13.41 -5.96
C ARG A 311 6.97 13.77 -7.26
N VAL A 312 6.32 13.55 -8.41
CA VAL A 312 6.92 13.85 -9.71
C VAL A 312 6.69 15.27 -10.22
N ALA A 313 5.76 16.00 -9.62
CA ALA A 313 5.52 17.39 -9.97
C ALA A 313 6.79 18.23 -9.67
N GLY A 314 7.51 18.60 -10.73
CA GLY A 314 8.75 19.40 -10.65
C GLY A 314 10.07 18.64 -10.73
N VAL A 315 10.07 17.30 -10.80
CA VAL A 315 11.30 16.49 -10.99
C VAL A 315 11.36 15.80 -12.36
N LEU A 316 10.30 15.87 -13.16
CA LEU A 316 10.29 15.28 -14.49
C LEU A 316 11.20 16.08 -15.45
N PRO A 317 12.05 15.41 -16.25
CA PRO A 317 12.92 16.09 -17.22
C PRO A 317 12.15 16.86 -18.29
N VAL A 318 10.92 16.43 -18.58
CA VAL A 318 10.01 17.03 -19.56
C VAL A 318 8.62 17.10 -18.94
N ALA A 319 7.86 18.16 -19.22
CA ALA A 319 6.46 18.25 -18.82
C ALA A 319 5.68 17.08 -19.44
N ILE A 320 5.16 16.19 -18.61
CA ILE A 320 4.37 15.04 -19.04
C ILE A 320 2.97 15.21 -18.46
N ASP A 321 1.96 14.91 -19.28
CA ASP A 321 0.57 14.87 -18.86
C ASP A 321 0.35 13.65 -17.95
N VAL A 322 0.36 13.90 -16.64
CA VAL A 322 0.08 12.87 -15.63
C VAL A 322 -1.44 12.82 -15.41
N PRO A 323 -2.12 11.72 -15.78
CA PRO A 323 -3.56 11.57 -15.66
C PRO A 323 -4.01 11.68 -14.20
N ARG A 324 -5.08 12.44 -13.98
CA ARG A 324 -5.71 12.63 -12.66
C ARG A 324 -6.88 11.68 -12.43
N THR A 325 -7.45 11.10 -13.48
CA THR A 325 -8.60 10.20 -13.46
C THR A 325 -8.25 8.91 -14.19
N GLY A 326 -8.80 7.80 -13.71
CA GLY A 326 -8.42 6.49 -14.21
C GLY A 326 -8.86 5.36 -13.31
N THR A 327 -8.34 4.19 -13.62
CA THR A 327 -8.68 2.94 -12.94
C THR A 327 -7.42 2.29 -12.40
N SER A 328 -7.47 1.87 -11.13
CA SER A 328 -6.42 1.07 -10.50
C SER A 328 -6.69 -0.43 -10.64
N PHE A 329 -5.62 -1.18 -10.88
CA PHE A 329 -5.58 -2.64 -10.91
C PHE A 329 -4.51 -3.12 -9.94
N GLN A 330 -4.85 -4.07 -9.09
CA GLN A 330 -3.95 -4.57 -8.05
C GLN A 330 -3.51 -6.00 -8.36
N PHE A 331 -2.22 -6.25 -8.19
CA PHE A 331 -1.59 -7.55 -8.38
C PHE A 331 -0.65 -7.87 -7.21
N ALA A 332 -0.35 -9.15 -7.03
CA ALA A 332 0.77 -9.57 -6.19
C ALA A 332 1.59 -10.69 -6.78
N ARG A 333 2.80 -10.82 -6.23
CA ARG A 333 3.71 -11.92 -6.43
C ARG A 333 4.48 -12.17 -5.13
N ALA A 334 4.43 -13.41 -4.65
CA ALA A 334 5.24 -13.85 -3.52
C ALA A 334 6.62 -14.31 -4.00
N LEU A 335 7.62 -14.13 -3.14
CA LEU A 335 8.99 -14.63 -3.32
C LEU A 335 9.62 -14.25 -4.68
N VAL A 336 9.94 -12.97 -4.85
CA VAL A 336 10.66 -12.48 -6.04
C VAL A 336 12.17 -12.51 -5.77
N LEU A 337 12.92 -13.23 -6.60
CA LEU A 337 14.35 -13.46 -6.42
C LEU A 337 15.14 -13.01 -7.64
N ASP A 338 15.66 -11.78 -7.61
CA ASP A 338 16.53 -11.20 -8.66
C ASP A 338 16.02 -11.45 -10.09
N GLU A 339 14.71 -11.31 -10.25
CA GLU A 339 14.01 -11.55 -11.50
C GLU A 339 13.05 -10.41 -11.82
N GLU A 340 12.76 -10.25 -13.11
CA GLU A 340 11.75 -9.31 -13.57
C GLU A 340 10.35 -9.75 -13.11
N THR A 341 9.46 -8.78 -12.88
CA THR A 341 8.03 -9.03 -12.62
C THR A 341 7.19 -8.39 -13.72
N LYS A 342 6.32 -9.16 -14.34
CA LYS A 342 5.61 -8.83 -15.58
C LYS A 342 4.11 -8.94 -15.40
N VAL A 343 3.41 -7.90 -15.86
CA VAL A 343 1.96 -7.94 -16.07
C VAL A 343 1.66 -7.74 -17.54
N THR A 344 0.82 -8.61 -18.09
CA THR A 344 0.30 -8.47 -19.46
C THR A 344 -1.20 -8.19 -19.42
N PHE A 345 -1.70 -7.43 -20.38
CA PHE A 345 -3.14 -7.16 -20.50
C PHE A 345 -3.53 -6.78 -21.93
N SER A 346 -4.80 -6.97 -22.24
CA SER A 346 -5.42 -6.45 -23.46
C SER A 346 -6.14 -5.13 -23.18
N TYR A 347 -6.03 -4.17 -24.09
CA TYR A 347 -6.65 -2.86 -23.97
C TYR A 347 -7.43 -2.46 -25.22
N LYS A 348 -8.39 -1.55 -25.04
CA LYS A 348 -9.11 -0.83 -26.09
C LYS A 348 -9.40 0.60 -25.64
N SER A 349 -9.15 1.58 -26.50
CA SER A 349 -9.59 2.96 -26.27
C SER A 349 -11.12 3.03 -26.30
N ARG A 350 -11.69 3.79 -25.37
CA ARG A 350 -13.10 4.20 -25.41
C ARG A 350 -13.36 5.09 -26.61
#